data_AF-A0A925Q822-F1
#
_entry.id   AF-A0A925Q822-F1
#
_cell.length_a   1.000
_cell.length_b   1.000
_cell.length_c   1.000
_cell.angle_alpha   90.00
_cell.angle_beta   90.00
_cell.angle_gamma   90.00
#
_symmetry.space_group_name_H-M   'P 1'
#
loop_
_entity.id
_entity.type
_entity.pdbx_description
1 polymer ?
#
loop_
_entity_poly.entity_id
_entity_poly.type
_entity_poly.pdbx_seq_one_letter_code
_entity_poly.pdbx_strand_id
1 'polypeptide(L)'
;MRACVLTGVCLLLLGSEIVPAQAHDGGGVCAGNAAPVIAARASLDATPTALPARFRFADALIEAGCYDEAVHALEDGESLHPRNPDLAAKLRTTRSLVSEQSYFAGLEDAEVAARVSRNLLRCTRLNDLNACDEALKLKPNDVQVLIAKGDALLQSNKPADAEITYRRAKEAAPGDAKAATQLAAAQAQRQTALSQCQRGDGDVALAACQAALLRGASDEFTIHSRLAQLHQQRNQPGAALASYIAANALQGGDRGVALGIVAVTDADSRKDAVSLAARGSALLTLGRGREALAALKQAQTLAPSLPDLKAQIARAQTLAGKESAPASVGAVAGAPVPVASNVPTSPGRRYSNVAEPGRSH
;
A
#
# COMPACT_ATOMS: atom_id res chain seq x y z
N MET A 1 26.86 32.92 30.91
CA MET A 1 27.48 34.26 30.97
C MET A 1 28.39 34.42 29.75
N ARG A 2 28.39 35.62 29.11
CA ARG A 2 29.16 35.98 27.89
C ARG A 2 28.75 35.20 26.62
N ALA A 3 28.71 35.76 25.40
CA ALA A 3 28.57 37.13 24.88
C ALA A 3 28.05 36.96 23.43
N CYS A 4 27.05 37.68 22.91
CA CYS A 4 26.97 39.12 22.60
C CYS A 4 27.99 39.62 21.56
N VAL A 5 27.67 39.35 20.29
CA VAL A 5 27.76 40.20 19.07
C VAL A 5 26.89 39.48 18.00
N LEU A 6 26.38 40.08 16.91
CA LEU A 6 26.59 41.39 16.28
C LEU A 6 25.26 42.16 16.04
N THR A 7 25.36 43.31 15.38
CA THR A 7 24.34 44.28 14.92
C THR A 7 23.55 43.88 13.68
N GLY A 8 22.29 44.32 13.60
CA GLY A 8 21.38 44.06 12.49
C GLY A 8 21.65 44.81 11.17
N VAL A 9 21.02 44.29 10.12
CA VAL A 9 20.65 44.99 8.89
C VAL A 9 19.16 44.73 8.66
N CYS A 10 18.38 45.79 8.50
CA CYS A 10 16.97 45.69 8.17
C CYS A 10 16.84 45.57 6.65
N LEU A 11 16.30 44.45 6.15
CA LEU A 11 15.97 44.29 4.73
C LEU A 11 14.51 43.85 4.60
N LEU A 12 13.67 44.78 4.13
CA LEU A 12 12.29 44.51 3.75
C LEU A 12 12.28 43.69 2.46
N LEU A 13 11.88 42.43 2.55
CA LEU A 13 11.46 41.63 1.40
C LEU A 13 10.06 41.09 1.68
N LEU A 14 9.14 41.44 0.79
CA LEU A 14 7.73 41.07 0.84
C LEU A 14 7.57 39.56 0.65
N GLY A 15 7.30 38.84 1.74
CA GLY A 15 6.82 37.47 1.68
C GLY A 15 5.39 37.44 1.16
N SER A 16 5.22 37.16 -0.13
CA SER A 16 3.91 36.81 -0.69
C SER A 16 3.54 35.40 -0.25
N GLU A 17 2.94 35.27 0.94
CA GLU A 17 2.40 33.99 1.41
C GLU A 17 1.23 33.57 0.51
N ILE A 18 1.44 32.49 -0.25
CA ILE A 18 0.38 31.81 -0.98
C ILE A 18 -0.40 30.99 0.05
N VAL A 19 -1.47 31.58 0.57
CA VAL A 19 -2.43 30.87 1.43
C VAL A 19 -3.08 29.75 0.59
N PRO A 20 -3.05 28.48 1.02
CA PRO A 20 -3.68 27.40 0.27
C PRO A 20 -5.20 27.57 0.30
N ALA A 21 -5.85 27.33 -0.84
CA ALA A 21 -7.31 27.30 -0.94
C ALA A 21 -7.88 26.32 0.09
N GLN A 22 -8.69 26.82 1.02
CA GLN A 22 -9.39 25.98 1.99
C GLN A 22 -10.40 25.12 1.24
N ALA A 23 -10.42 23.82 1.52
CA ALA A 23 -11.42 22.92 0.99
C ALA A 23 -12.81 23.31 1.54
N HIS A 24 -13.81 23.39 0.66
CA HIS A 24 -15.19 23.50 1.09
C HIS A 24 -15.63 22.16 1.71
N ASP A 25 -15.57 22.07 3.03
CA ASP A 25 -16.25 21.00 3.78
C ASP A 25 -17.76 21.21 3.66
N GLY A 26 -18.46 20.23 3.11
CA GLY A 26 -19.91 20.23 2.99
C GLY A 26 -20.56 20.02 4.35
N GLY A 27 -20.93 21.11 5.03
CA GLY A 27 -21.63 21.08 6.32
C GLY A 27 -22.10 22.46 6.74
N GLY A 28 -23.39 22.74 6.57
CA GLY A 28 -23.97 24.06 6.77
C GLY A 28 -23.92 24.57 8.21
N VAL A 29 -22.91 25.39 8.52
CA VAL A 29 -23.02 26.57 9.39
C VAL A 29 -22.12 27.62 8.76
N CYS A 30 -22.66 28.73 8.25
CA CYS A 30 -21.80 29.80 7.77
C CYS A 30 -21.12 30.44 8.98
N ALA A 31 -19.83 30.18 9.16
CA ALA A 31 -19.12 30.49 10.39
C ALA A 31 -18.94 32.01 10.53
N GLY A 32 -19.90 32.67 11.20
CA GLY A 32 -19.92 34.12 11.51
C GLY A 32 -18.79 34.64 12.41
N ASN A 33 -17.67 33.91 12.44
CA ASN A 33 -16.46 34.19 13.20
C ASN A 33 -15.48 35.11 12.45
N ALA A 34 -15.82 35.53 11.22
CA ALA A 34 -15.04 36.54 10.51
C ALA A 34 -15.06 37.87 11.30
N ALA A 35 -13.88 38.46 11.54
CA ALA A 35 -13.77 39.67 12.38
C ALA A 35 -14.70 40.84 11.94
N PRO A 36 -14.94 41.11 10.63
CA PRO A 36 -15.92 42.11 10.21
C PRO A 36 -17.36 41.77 10.60
N VAL A 37 -17.76 40.48 10.49
CA VAL A 37 -19.08 39.98 10.87
C VAL A 37 -19.29 40.10 12.38
N ILE A 38 -18.30 39.72 13.19
CA ILE A 38 -18.34 39.88 14.66
C ILE A 38 -18.49 41.37 15.05
N ALA A 39 -17.68 42.26 14.46
CA ALA A 39 -17.71 43.68 14.77
C ALA A 39 -19.05 44.33 14.35
N ALA A 40 -19.57 43.99 13.18
CA ALA A 40 -20.87 44.47 12.71
C ALA A 40 -22.02 43.89 13.55
N ARG A 41 -21.91 42.63 14.01
CA ARG A 41 -22.88 42.01 14.92
C ARG A 41 -22.95 42.75 16.26
N ALA A 42 -21.80 43.02 16.88
CA ALA A 42 -21.74 43.79 18.13
C ALA A 42 -22.32 45.20 17.98
N SER A 43 -22.13 45.86 16.83
CA SER A 43 -22.76 47.14 16.52
C SER A 43 -24.29 47.04 16.38
N LEU A 44 -24.81 45.94 15.85
CA LEU A 44 -26.25 45.68 15.75
C LEU A 44 -26.84 45.34 17.12
N ASP A 45 -26.19 44.50 17.92
CA ASP A 45 -26.66 44.15 19.27
C ASP A 45 -26.68 45.37 20.20
N ALA A 46 -25.75 46.32 20.02
CA ALA A 46 -25.77 47.61 20.73
C ALA A 46 -26.88 48.57 20.25
N THR A 47 -27.40 48.39 19.02
CA THR A 47 -28.48 49.22 18.45
C THR A 47 -29.49 48.40 17.63
N PRO A 48 -30.29 47.49 18.25
CA PRO A 48 -31.02 46.45 17.52
C PRO A 48 -32.07 46.93 16.51
N THR A 49 -32.59 48.15 16.74
CA THR A 49 -33.58 48.82 15.89
C THR A 49 -32.97 49.70 14.81
N ALA A 50 -31.64 49.91 14.77
CA ALA A 50 -31.00 50.81 13.82
C ALA A 50 -30.73 50.14 12.47
N LEU A 51 -31.48 50.54 11.43
CA LEU A 51 -31.27 50.07 10.05
C LEU A 51 -29.81 50.18 9.56
N PRO A 52 -29.05 51.27 9.82
CA PRO A 52 -27.66 51.34 9.36
C PRO A 52 -26.73 50.30 9.98
N ALA A 53 -26.93 49.93 11.26
CA ALA A 53 -26.17 48.86 11.89
C ALA A 53 -26.52 47.49 11.30
N ARG A 54 -27.81 47.27 11.02
CA ARG A 54 -28.34 46.05 10.40
C ARG A 54 -27.87 45.88 8.95
N PHE A 55 -27.81 46.96 8.18
CA PHE A 55 -27.25 46.95 6.82
C PHE A 55 -25.78 46.54 6.84
N ARG A 56 -24.94 47.18 7.68
CA ARG A 56 -23.52 46.81 7.83
C ARG A 56 -23.33 45.34 8.23
N PHE A 57 -24.19 44.81 9.11
CA PHE A 57 -24.13 43.39 9.48
C PHE A 57 -24.49 42.47 8.30
N ALA A 58 -25.54 42.80 7.55
CA ALA A 58 -25.89 42.08 6.33
C ALA A 58 -24.83 42.23 5.21
N ASP A 59 -24.18 43.39 5.07
CA ASP A 59 -23.07 43.60 4.14
C ASP A 59 -21.86 42.72 4.51
N ALA A 60 -21.45 42.71 5.78
CA ALA A 60 -20.37 41.85 6.25
C ALA A 60 -20.67 40.34 6.05
N LEU A 61 -21.93 39.93 6.19
CA LEU A 61 -22.38 38.56 5.90
C LEU A 61 -22.33 38.24 4.39
N ILE A 62 -22.74 39.18 3.53
CA ILE A 62 -22.64 39.04 2.06
C ILE A 62 -21.17 38.95 1.63
N GLU A 63 -20.28 39.80 2.16
CA GLU A 63 -18.84 39.74 1.89
C GLU A 63 -18.20 38.43 2.35
N ALA A 64 -18.76 37.79 3.39
CA ALA A 64 -18.35 36.48 3.88
C ALA A 64 -18.98 35.29 3.11
N GLY A 65 -19.86 35.54 2.13
CA GLY A 65 -20.59 34.50 1.39
C GLY A 65 -21.77 33.87 2.14
N CYS A 66 -22.14 34.41 3.31
CA CYS A 66 -23.21 33.95 4.18
C CYS A 66 -24.55 34.59 3.80
N TYR A 67 -25.05 34.27 2.60
CA TYR A 67 -26.21 34.94 2.01
C TYR A 67 -27.52 34.59 2.75
N ASP A 68 -27.69 33.37 3.25
CA ASP A 68 -28.89 32.96 4.01
C ASP A 68 -28.98 33.71 5.35
N GLU A 69 -27.89 33.78 6.11
CA GLU A 69 -27.82 34.58 7.34
C GLU A 69 -28.01 36.08 7.05
N ALA A 70 -27.53 36.58 5.90
CA ALA A 70 -27.77 37.96 5.48
C ALA A 70 -29.24 38.23 5.13
N VAL A 71 -29.94 37.26 4.53
CA VAL A 71 -31.39 37.34 4.29
C VAL A 71 -32.12 37.41 5.63
N HIS A 72 -31.87 36.48 6.56
CA HIS A 72 -32.51 36.50 7.88
C HIS A 72 -32.23 37.79 8.67
N ALA A 73 -31.00 38.30 8.66
CA ALA A 73 -30.65 39.56 9.30
C ALA A 73 -31.42 40.77 8.75
N LEU A 74 -31.81 40.73 7.46
CA LEU A 74 -32.63 41.76 6.79
C LEU A 74 -34.13 41.53 7.01
N GLU A 75 -34.61 40.28 7.02
CA GLU A 75 -36.00 39.91 7.33
C GLU A 75 -36.40 40.32 8.76
N ASP A 76 -35.51 40.09 9.74
CA ASP A 76 -35.64 40.64 11.10
C ASP A 76 -35.80 42.17 11.08
N GLY A 77 -35.11 42.85 10.16
CA GLY A 77 -35.22 44.29 9.96
C GLY A 77 -36.56 44.73 9.36
N GLU A 78 -37.15 43.90 8.50
CA GLU A 78 -38.43 44.18 7.83
C GLU A 78 -39.59 44.10 8.84
N SER A 79 -39.47 43.24 9.85
CA SER A 79 -40.38 43.20 11.01
C SER A 79 -40.38 44.49 11.84
N LEU A 80 -39.24 45.18 11.92
CA LEU A 80 -39.06 46.41 12.71
C LEU A 80 -39.33 47.68 11.89
N HIS A 81 -39.10 47.65 10.58
CA HIS A 81 -39.30 48.79 9.67
C HIS A 81 -40.13 48.42 8.43
N PRO A 82 -41.44 48.11 8.60
CA PRO A 82 -42.29 47.73 7.49
C PRO A 82 -42.32 48.81 6.40
N ARG A 83 -42.21 48.39 5.13
CA ARG A 83 -42.25 49.25 3.93
C ARG A 83 -41.08 50.24 3.77
N ASN A 84 -39.94 50.04 4.44
CA ASN A 84 -38.72 50.78 4.11
C ASN A 84 -38.20 50.38 2.71
N PRO A 85 -38.02 51.32 1.76
CA PRO A 85 -37.68 50.98 0.38
C PRO A 85 -36.24 50.46 0.19
N ASP A 86 -35.28 51.01 0.95
CA ASP A 86 -33.87 50.64 0.85
C ASP A 86 -33.65 49.22 1.39
N LEU A 87 -34.31 48.88 2.51
CA LEU A 87 -34.32 47.54 3.08
C LEU A 87 -34.97 46.54 2.12
N ALA A 88 -36.12 46.87 1.55
CA ALA A 88 -36.81 46.02 0.58
C ALA A 88 -35.98 45.80 -0.71
N ALA A 89 -35.23 46.81 -1.15
CA ALA A 89 -34.27 46.69 -2.25
C ALA A 89 -33.09 45.78 -1.88
N LYS A 90 -32.46 46.01 -0.72
CA LYS A 90 -31.31 45.21 -0.25
C LYS A 90 -31.68 43.75 -0.05
N LEU A 91 -32.81 43.47 0.61
CA LEU A 91 -33.35 42.13 0.81
C LEU A 91 -33.65 41.40 -0.52
N ARG A 92 -34.15 42.12 -1.54
CA ARG A 92 -34.35 41.55 -2.89
C ARG A 92 -33.01 41.15 -3.53
N THR A 93 -31.99 42.01 -3.44
CA THR A 93 -30.65 41.71 -3.96
C THR A 93 -30.03 40.51 -3.23
N THR A 94 -30.09 40.46 -1.89
CA THR A 94 -29.54 39.33 -1.12
C THR A 94 -30.26 38.01 -1.42
N ARG A 95 -31.60 38.02 -1.55
CA ARG A 95 -32.36 36.83 -1.99
C ARG A 95 -31.98 36.37 -3.41
N SER A 96 -31.56 37.29 -4.29
CA SER A 96 -31.02 36.93 -5.61
C SER A 96 -29.69 36.17 -5.49
N LEU A 97 -28.81 36.57 -4.57
CA LEU A 97 -27.53 35.88 -4.33
C LEU A 97 -27.73 34.46 -3.76
N VAL A 98 -28.68 34.28 -2.84
CA VAL A 98 -29.09 32.94 -2.35
C VAL A 98 -29.59 32.05 -3.50
N SER A 99 -30.44 32.60 -4.37
CA SER A 99 -30.95 31.86 -5.54
C SER A 99 -29.85 31.49 -6.53
N GLU A 100 -28.85 32.34 -6.70
CA GLU A 100 -27.69 32.11 -7.58
C GLU A 100 -26.74 31.06 -7.01
N GLN A 101 -26.41 31.15 -5.71
CA GLN A 101 -25.62 30.13 -5.01
C GLN A 101 -26.30 28.76 -5.05
N SER A 102 -27.61 28.70 -4.79
CA SER A 102 -28.41 27.48 -4.86
C SER A 102 -28.43 26.86 -6.26
N TYR A 103 -28.47 27.70 -7.29
CA TYR A 103 -28.40 27.25 -8.69
C TYR A 103 -27.05 26.61 -9.03
N PHE A 104 -25.94 27.24 -8.65
CA PHE A 104 -24.59 26.69 -8.89
C PHE A 104 -24.34 25.40 -8.11
N ALA A 105 -24.72 25.34 -6.83
CA ALA A 105 -24.65 24.10 -6.04
C ALA A 105 -25.45 22.96 -6.69
N GLY A 106 -26.66 23.24 -7.19
CA GLY A 106 -27.47 22.27 -7.92
C GLY A 106 -26.85 21.80 -9.24
N LEU A 107 -26.05 22.62 -9.92
CA LEU A 107 -25.29 22.21 -11.11
C LEU A 107 -24.13 21.28 -10.75
N GLU A 108 -23.40 21.55 -9.66
CA GLU A 108 -22.32 20.69 -9.19
C GLU A 108 -22.85 19.32 -8.76
N ASP A 109 -23.92 19.28 -7.97
CA ASP A 109 -24.61 18.03 -7.57
C ASP A 109 -25.09 17.24 -8.79
N ALA A 110 -25.67 17.90 -9.79
CA ALA A 110 -26.09 17.26 -11.04
C ALA A 110 -24.90 16.70 -11.84
N GLU A 111 -23.76 17.39 -11.88
CA GLU A 111 -22.55 16.88 -12.54
C GLU A 111 -21.97 15.67 -11.81
N VAL A 112 -21.88 15.72 -10.47
CA VAL A 112 -21.44 14.60 -9.64
C VAL A 112 -22.36 13.39 -9.84
N ALA A 113 -23.68 13.57 -9.80
CA ALA A 113 -24.67 12.52 -10.04
C ALA A 113 -24.56 11.93 -11.46
N ALA A 114 -24.35 12.76 -12.49
CA ALA A 114 -24.12 12.31 -13.85
C ALA A 114 -22.80 11.52 -13.98
N ARG A 115 -21.73 11.95 -13.30
CA ARG A 115 -20.42 11.27 -13.26
C ARG A 115 -20.52 9.90 -12.59
N VAL A 116 -21.18 9.80 -11.42
CA VAL A 116 -21.48 8.52 -10.76
C VAL A 116 -22.27 7.60 -11.71
N SER A 117 -23.33 8.11 -12.33
CA SER A 117 -24.22 7.33 -13.20
C SER A 117 -23.49 6.77 -14.43
N ARG A 118 -22.63 7.57 -15.08
CA ARG A 118 -21.80 7.12 -16.21
C ARG A 118 -20.79 6.05 -15.78
N ASN A 119 -20.12 6.24 -14.64
CA ASN A 119 -19.10 5.30 -14.15
C ASN A 119 -19.73 3.97 -13.71
N LEU A 120 -20.88 4.02 -13.01
CA LEU A 120 -21.68 2.84 -12.67
C LEU A 120 -22.09 2.05 -13.92
N LEU A 121 -22.58 2.72 -14.97
CA LEU A 121 -22.99 2.06 -16.21
C LEU A 121 -21.81 1.42 -16.95
N ARG A 122 -20.66 2.10 -17.03
CA ARG A 122 -19.43 1.53 -17.62
C ARG A 122 -18.91 0.34 -16.83
N CYS A 123 -18.87 0.43 -15.51
CA CYS A 123 -18.47 -0.68 -14.64
C CYS A 123 -19.38 -1.90 -14.81
N THR A 124 -20.70 -1.71 -14.72
CA THR A 124 -21.69 -2.80 -14.69
C THR A 124 -22.05 -3.40 -16.06
N ARG A 125 -21.92 -2.64 -17.16
CA ARG A 125 -22.29 -3.11 -18.51
C ARG A 125 -21.11 -3.35 -19.44
N LEU A 126 -19.97 -2.69 -19.21
CA LEU A 126 -18.78 -2.79 -20.07
C LEU A 126 -17.58 -3.42 -19.35
N ASN A 127 -17.76 -3.84 -18.08
CA ASN A 127 -16.72 -4.46 -17.24
C ASN A 127 -15.45 -3.58 -17.13
N ASP A 128 -15.64 -2.26 -17.19
CA ASP A 128 -14.58 -1.26 -17.19
C ASP A 128 -14.06 -1.04 -15.76
N LEU A 129 -12.94 -1.70 -15.44
CA LEU A 129 -12.31 -1.66 -14.11
C LEU A 129 -11.95 -0.24 -13.66
N ASN A 130 -11.53 0.65 -14.57
CA ASN A 130 -11.22 2.03 -14.24
C ASN A 130 -12.51 2.79 -13.86
N ALA A 131 -13.59 2.57 -14.60
CA ALA A 131 -14.89 3.15 -14.24
C ALA A 131 -15.45 2.58 -12.93
N CYS A 132 -15.19 1.31 -12.62
CA CYS A 132 -15.50 0.74 -11.30
C CYS A 132 -14.72 1.46 -10.19
N ASP A 133 -13.42 1.72 -10.38
CA ASP A 133 -12.60 2.42 -9.40
C ASP A 133 -13.05 3.87 -9.19
N GLU A 134 -13.38 4.61 -10.25
CA GLU A 134 -13.94 5.97 -10.12
C GLU A 134 -15.34 5.97 -9.48
N ALA A 135 -16.16 4.94 -9.70
CA ALA A 135 -17.43 4.79 -8.98
C ALA A 135 -17.23 4.50 -7.48
N LEU A 136 -16.26 3.63 -7.13
CA LEU A 136 -15.94 3.31 -5.74
C LEU A 136 -15.24 4.45 -4.99
N LYS A 137 -14.55 5.38 -5.67
CA LYS A 137 -14.08 6.62 -5.01
C LYS A 137 -15.24 7.47 -4.50
N LEU A 138 -16.34 7.53 -5.25
CA LEU A 138 -17.53 8.33 -4.93
C LEU A 138 -18.50 7.59 -3.99
N LYS A 139 -18.59 6.25 -4.10
CA LYS A 139 -19.37 5.38 -3.20
C LYS A 139 -18.56 4.15 -2.78
N PRO A 140 -17.72 4.24 -1.73
CA PRO A 140 -16.77 3.19 -1.35
C PRO A 140 -17.38 1.81 -1.11
N ASN A 141 -18.59 1.75 -0.56
CA ASN A 141 -19.23 0.50 -0.13
C ASN A 141 -20.46 0.16 -0.99
N ASP A 142 -20.52 0.63 -2.25
CA ASP A 142 -21.56 0.25 -3.19
C ASP A 142 -21.39 -1.23 -3.60
N VAL A 143 -22.23 -2.09 -3.03
CA VAL A 143 -22.19 -3.55 -3.22
C VAL A 143 -22.37 -3.94 -4.68
N GLN A 144 -23.17 -3.21 -5.47
CA GLN A 144 -23.37 -3.51 -6.88
C GLN A 144 -22.11 -3.23 -7.70
N VAL A 145 -21.44 -2.10 -7.41
CA VAL A 145 -20.15 -1.76 -8.04
C VAL A 145 -19.05 -2.73 -7.62
N LEU A 146 -18.99 -3.12 -6.33
CA LEU A 146 -18.02 -4.10 -5.84
C LEU A 146 -18.21 -5.47 -6.50
N ILE A 147 -19.45 -5.96 -6.62
CA ILE A 147 -19.75 -7.21 -7.33
C ILE A 147 -19.37 -7.10 -8.81
N ALA A 148 -19.77 -6.03 -9.50
CA ALA A 148 -19.44 -5.83 -10.92
C ALA A 148 -17.93 -5.74 -11.18
N LYS A 149 -17.18 -5.07 -10.30
CA LYS A 149 -15.71 -5.05 -10.34
C LYS A 149 -15.12 -6.45 -10.15
N GLY A 150 -15.62 -7.22 -9.19
CA GLY A 150 -15.23 -8.62 -9.01
C GLY A 150 -15.50 -9.47 -10.26
N ASP A 151 -16.69 -9.31 -10.86
CA ASP A 151 -17.12 -10.03 -12.06
C ASP A 151 -16.18 -9.73 -13.25
N ALA A 152 -15.81 -8.45 -13.42
CA ALA A 152 -14.84 -7.98 -14.42
C ALA A 152 -13.40 -8.50 -14.16
N LEU A 153 -12.99 -8.62 -12.90
CA LEU A 153 -11.69 -9.19 -12.52
C LEU A 153 -11.62 -10.70 -12.79
N LEU A 154 -12.69 -11.46 -12.54
CA LEU A 154 -12.77 -12.88 -12.90
C LEU A 154 -12.67 -13.10 -14.42
N GLN A 155 -13.40 -12.29 -15.20
CA GLN A 155 -13.30 -12.30 -16.67
C GLN A 155 -11.90 -11.93 -17.18
N SER A 156 -11.20 -11.05 -16.46
CA SER A 156 -9.80 -10.69 -16.71
C SER A 156 -8.79 -11.73 -16.21
N ASN A 157 -9.25 -12.89 -15.74
CA ASN A 157 -8.46 -13.96 -15.12
C ASN A 157 -7.61 -13.52 -13.91
N LYS A 158 -8.16 -12.64 -13.06
CA LYS A 158 -7.55 -12.15 -11.81
C LYS A 158 -8.34 -12.59 -10.57
N PRO A 159 -8.41 -13.90 -10.26
CA PRO A 159 -9.25 -14.40 -9.18
C PRO A 159 -8.80 -13.95 -7.78
N ALA A 160 -7.51 -13.71 -7.55
CA ALA A 160 -7.03 -13.16 -6.27
C ALA A 160 -7.55 -11.73 -6.01
N ASP A 161 -7.48 -10.83 -7.00
CA ASP A 161 -8.01 -9.47 -6.91
C ASP A 161 -9.55 -9.47 -6.77
N ALA A 162 -10.21 -10.38 -7.49
CA ALA A 162 -11.66 -10.57 -7.40
C ALA A 162 -12.06 -11.04 -6.00
N GLU A 163 -11.32 -11.99 -5.39
CA GLU A 163 -11.57 -12.46 -4.03
C GLU A 163 -11.54 -11.32 -3.01
N ILE A 164 -10.54 -10.43 -3.07
CA ILE A 164 -10.46 -9.23 -2.22
C ILE A 164 -11.71 -8.35 -2.43
N THR A 165 -12.10 -8.14 -3.68
CA THR A 165 -13.21 -7.24 -4.04
C THR A 165 -14.57 -7.79 -3.57
N TYR A 166 -14.84 -9.09 -3.75
CA TYR A 166 -16.07 -9.72 -3.24
C TYR A 166 -16.07 -9.85 -1.71
N ARG A 167 -14.91 -10.02 -1.07
CA ARG A 167 -14.82 -10.01 0.40
C ARG A 167 -15.31 -8.66 0.94
N ARG A 168 -14.86 -7.56 0.35
CA ARG A 168 -15.36 -6.20 0.65
C ARG A 168 -16.87 -6.04 0.34
N ALA A 169 -17.38 -6.63 -0.74
CA ALA A 169 -18.81 -6.62 -1.04
C ALA A 169 -19.63 -7.33 0.07
N LYS A 170 -19.14 -8.47 0.54
CA LYS A 170 -19.74 -9.25 1.64
C LYS A 170 -19.61 -8.53 2.99
N GLU A 171 -18.53 -7.80 3.24
CA GLU A 171 -18.39 -6.96 4.43
C GLU A 171 -19.36 -5.77 4.42
N ALA A 172 -19.59 -5.16 3.25
CA ALA A 172 -20.55 -4.06 3.06
C ALA A 172 -22.02 -4.52 3.17
N ALA A 173 -22.35 -5.74 2.74
CA ALA A 173 -23.67 -6.35 2.94
C ALA A 173 -23.55 -7.85 3.33
N PRO A 174 -23.42 -8.17 4.63
CA PRO A 174 -23.26 -9.55 5.11
C PRO A 174 -24.43 -10.50 4.77
N GLY A 175 -25.62 -9.95 4.53
CA GLY A 175 -26.82 -10.70 4.11
C GLY A 175 -26.97 -10.88 2.59
N ASP A 176 -26.08 -10.32 1.76
CA ASP A 176 -26.17 -10.49 0.30
C ASP A 176 -25.64 -11.87 -0.13
N ALA A 177 -26.58 -12.77 -0.43
CA ALA A 177 -26.28 -14.09 -0.95
C ALA A 177 -25.46 -14.05 -2.26
N LYS A 178 -25.65 -13.04 -3.12
CA LYS A 178 -24.89 -12.90 -4.37
C LYS A 178 -23.41 -12.63 -4.08
N ALA A 179 -23.10 -11.71 -3.16
CA ALA A 179 -21.72 -11.43 -2.75
C ALA A 179 -21.03 -12.69 -2.18
N ALA A 180 -21.74 -13.48 -1.37
CA ALA A 180 -21.23 -14.74 -0.84
C ALA A 180 -20.97 -15.80 -1.92
N THR A 181 -21.90 -15.96 -2.89
CA THR A 181 -21.74 -16.91 -4.00
C THR A 181 -20.58 -16.52 -4.92
N GLN A 182 -20.45 -15.24 -5.28
CA GLN A 182 -19.35 -14.79 -6.14
C GLN A 182 -17.98 -14.88 -5.45
N LEU A 183 -17.91 -14.63 -4.14
CA LEU A 183 -16.69 -14.87 -3.36
C LEU A 183 -16.26 -16.34 -3.42
N ALA A 184 -17.19 -17.28 -3.27
CA ALA A 184 -16.89 -18.71 -3.37
C ALA A 184 -16.42 -19.12 -4.78
N ALA A 185 -17.00 -18.53 -5.84
CA ALA A 185 -16.57 -18.74 -7.21
C ALA A 185 -15.13 -18.22 -7.45
N ALA A 186 -14.81 -17.02 -6.95
CA ALA A 186 -13.46 -16.45 -7.02
C ALA A 186 -12.43 -17.33 -6.28
N GLN A 187 -12.77 -17.82 -5.09
CA GLN A 187 -11.93 -18.74 -4.32
C GLN A 187 -11.67 -20.05 -5.06
N ALA A 188 -12.69 -20.64 -5.68
CA ALA A 188 -12.55 -21.86 -6.49
C ALA A 188 -11.63 -21.65 -7.72
N GLN A 189 -11.77 -20.51 -8.42
CA GLN A 189 -10.90 -20.16 -9.54
C GLN A 189 -9.46 -19.89 -9.08
N ARG A 190 -9.25 -19.20 -7.94
CA ARG A 190 -7.93 -18.99 -7.33
C ARG A 190 -7.26 -20.32 -6.97
N GLN A 191 -8.02 -21.25 -6.39
CA GLN A 191 -7.53 -22.58 -6.05
C GLN A 191 -7.15 -23.41 -7.29
N THR A 192 -7.90 -23.26 -8.39
CA THR A 192 -7.55 -23.90 -9.68
C THR A 192 -6.24 -23.33 -10.23
N ALA A 193 -6.09 -22.00 -10.24
CA ALA A 193 -4.85 -21.32 -10.64
C ALA A 193 -3.66 -21.71 -9.75
N LEU A 194 -3.85 -21.83 -8.44
CA LEU A 194 -2.82 -22.34 -7.52
C LEU A 194 -2.38 -23.76 -7.87
N SER A 195 -3.33 -24.65 -8.18
CA SER A 195 -3.02 -26.03 -8.59
C SER A 195 -2.26 -26.11 -9.92
N GLN A 196 -2.44 -25.12 -10.80
CA GLN A 196 -1.73 -25.00 -12.08
C GLN A 196 -0.34 -24.40 -11.88
N CYS A 197 -0.20 -23.38 -11.04
CA CYS A 197 1.08 -22.80 -10.60
C CYS A 197 2.04 -23.89 -10.06
N GLN A 198 1.52 -24.78 -9.22
CA GLN A 198 2.30 -25.84 -8.57
C GLN A 198 2.72 -26.98 -9.52
N ARG A 199 1.91 -27.29 -10.55
CA ARG A 199 2.08 -28.50 -11.39
C ARG A 199 2.54 -28.24 -12.83
N GLY A 200 2.23 -27.08 -13.38
CA GLY A 200 2.65 -26.70 -14.73
C GLY A 200 4.04 -26.06 -14.72
N ASP A 201 4.63 -25.90 -15.90
CA ASP A 201 5.88 -25.18 -16.12
C ASP A 201 5.74 -24.05 -17.15
N GLY A 202 6.79 -23.25 -17.35
CA GLY A 202 6.86 -22.20 -18.37
C GLY A 202 5.89 -21.02 -18.15
N ASP A 203 5.47 -20.38 -19.26
CA ASP A 203 4.57 -19.22 -19.27
C ASP A 203 3.23 -19.47 -18.58
N VAL A 204 2.61 -20.63 -18.83
CA VAL A 204 1.29 -20.97 -18.29
C VAL A 204 1.32 -21.06 -16.77
N ALA A 205 2.35 -21.70 -16.22
CA ALA A 205 2.54 -21.79 -14.77
C ALA A 205 2.82 -20.42 -14.14
N LEU A 206 3.64 -19.59 -14.79
CA LEU A 206 3.98 -18.26 -14.32
C LEU A 206 2.72 -17.37 -14.26
N ALA A 207 1.90 -17.38 -15.31
CA ALA A 207 0.62 -16.68 -15.34
C ALA A 207 -0.36 -17.22 -14.27
N ALA A 208 -0.43 -18.54 -14.09
CA ALA A 208 -1.27 -19.16 -13.06
C ALA A 208 -0.81 -18.80 -11.63
N CYS A 209 0.50 -18.73 -11.38
CA CYS A 209 1.05 -18.28 -10.10
C CYS A 209 0.71 -16.81 -9.84
N GLN A 210 0.82 -15.94 -10.85
CA GLN A 210 0.45 -14.52 -10.75
C GLN A 210 -1.06 -14.36 -10.48
N ALA A 211 -1.91 -15.12 -11.17
CA ALA A 211 -3.36 -15.10 -10.97
C ALA A 211 -3.81 -15.62 -9.59
N ALA A 212 -3.04 -16.56 -9.01
CA ALA A 212 -3.29 -17.13 -7.69
C ALA A 212 -2.76 -16.30 -6.52
N LEU A 213 -1.78 -15.41 -6.76
CA LEU A 213 -1.04 -14.68 -5.71
C LEU A 213 -1.97 -13.74 -4.92
N LEU A 214 -2.19 -14.07 -3.65
CA LEU A 214 -3.00 -13.29 -2.71
C LEU A 214 -2.14 -12.92 -1.50
N ARG A 215 -1.97 -11.63 -1.24
CA ARG A 215 -1.15 -11.16 -0.10
C ARG A 215 -1.80 -11.51 1.23
N GLY A 216 -0.98 -11.99 2.17
CA GLY A 216 -1.41 -12.46 3.49
C GLY A 216 -2.06 -13.85 3.49
N ALA A 217 -2.12 -14.54 2.35
CA ALA A 217 -2.60 -15.91 2.28
C ALA A 217 -1.51 -16.90 2.72
N SER A 218 -1.91 -18.04 3.30
CA SER A 218 -0.97 -19.07 3.78
C SER A 218 -0.17 -19.75 2.65
N ASP A 219 -0.60 -19.59 1.39
CA ASP A 219 0.09 -20.09 0.20
C ASP A 219 1.07 -19.08 -0.43
N GLU A 220 1.11 -17.82 0.04
CA GLU A 220 1.89 -16.73 -0.55
C GLU A 220 3.39 -17.06 -0.64
N PHE A 221 3.97 -17.65 0.42
CA PHE A 221 5.35 -18.13 0.44
C PHE A 221 5.63 -19.17 -0.65
N THR A 222 4.71 -20.13 -0.82
CA THR A 222 4.81 -21.22 -1.80
C THR A 222 4.72 -20.67 -3.23
N ILE A 223 3.81 -19.72 -3.47
CA ILE A 223 3.66 -19.06 -4.77
C ILE A 223 4.91 -18.26 -5.12
N HIS A 224 5.46 -17.46 -4.19
CA HIS A 224 6.70 -16.72 -4.43
C HIS A 224 7.91 -17.63 -4.67
N SER A 225 8.02 -18.73 -3.91
CA SER A 225 9.07 -19.73 -4.12
C SER A 225 8.97 -20.39 -5.50
N ARG A 226 7.76 -20.69 -5.97
CA ARG A 226 7.52 -21.26 -7.32
C ARG A 226 7.77 -20.24 -8.43
N LEU A 227 7.32 -18.99 -8.29
CA LEU A 227 7.62 -17.89 -9.22
C LEU A 227 9.14 -17.69 -9.37
N ALA A 228 9.88 -17.74 -8.26
CA ALA A 228 11.33 -17.57 -8.29
C ALA A 228 12.03 -18.66 -9.14
N GLN A 229 11.64 -19.93 -8.94
CA GLN A 229 12.12 -21.06 -9.74
C GLN A 229 11.77 -20.90 -11.23
N LEU A 230 10.52 -20.54 -11.55
CA LEU A 230 10.07 -20.35 -12.93
C LEU A 230 10.82 -19.20 -13.63
N HIS A 231 11.06 -18.08 -12.96
CA HIS A 231 11.88 -16.99 -13.49
C HIS A 231 13.35 -17.41 -13.67
N GLN A 232 13.90 -18.22 -12.76
CA GLN A 232 15.28 -18.71 -12.85
C GLN A 232 15.46 -19.66 -14.04
N GLN A 233 14.53 -20.59 -14.27
CA GLN A 233 14.51 -21.48 -15.46
C GLN A 233 14.46 -20.69 -16.77
N ARG A 234 13.85 -19.49 -16.76
CA ARG A 234 13.73 -18.59 -17.92
C ARG A 234 14.90 -17.60 -18.05
N ASN A 235 15.96 -17.77 -17.26
CA ASN A 235 17.10 -16.86 -17.21
C ASN A 235 16.71 -15.39 -16.95
N GLN A 236 15.74 -15.17 -16.05
CA GLN A 236 15.29 -13.85 -15.59
C GLN A 236 15.75 -13.59 -14.14
N PRO A 237 17.06 -13.44 -13.88
CA PRO A 237 17.60 -13.38 -12.52
C PRO A 237 16.98 -12.27 -11.68
N GLY A 238 16.69 -11.11 -12.28
CA GLY A 238 16.05 -10.00 -11.57
C GLY A 238 14.67 -10.30 -11.01
N ALA A 239 13.82 -11.02 -11.76
CA ALA A 239 12.49 -11.40 -11.32
C ALA A 239 12.51 -12.62 -10.38
N ALA A 240 13.46 -13.54 -10.61
CA ALA A 240 13.75 -14.64 -9.70
C ALA A 240 14.18 -14.13 -8.32
N LEU A 241 15.12 -13.20 -8.28
CA LEU A 241 15.61 -12.57 -7.05
C LEU A 241 14.51 -11.83 -6.30
N ALA A 242 13.70 -11.02 -7.00
CA ALA A 242 12.56 -10.33 -6.38
C ALA A 242 11.56 -11.31 -5.74
N SER A 243 11.28 -12.43 -6.42
CA SER A 243 10.39 -13.48 -5.92
C SER A 243 11.01 -14.25 -4.73
N TYR A 244 12.31 -14.55 -4.76
CA TYR A 244 13.01 -15.15 -3.62
C TYR A 244 13.11 -14.21 -2.41
N ILE A 245 13.28 -12.90 -2.63
CA ILE A 245 13.28 -11.88 -1.55
C ILE A 245 11.91 -11.85 -0.87
N ALA A 246 10.82 -11.86 -1.65
CA ALA A 246 9.46 -11.93 -1.11
C ALA A 246 9.24 -13.23 -0.31
N ALA A 247 9.68 -14.39 -0.81
CA ALA A 247 9.61 -15.64 -0.07
C ALA A 247 10.42 -15.61 1.25
N ASN A 248 11.66 -15.09 1.23
CA ASN A 248 12.48 -14.98 2.45
C ASN A 248 11.94 -13.95 3.45
N ALA A 249 11.20 -12.93 3.00
CA ALA A 249 10.54 -11.97 3.88
C ALA A 249 9.33 -12.59 4.60
N LEU A 250 8.60 -13.50 3.94
CA LEU A 250 7.47 -14.23 4.52
C LEU A 250 7.92 -15.36 5.46
N GLN A 251 8.93 -16.14 5.04
CA GLN A 251 9.49 -17.24 5.84
C GLN A 251 11.01 -17.24 5.72
N GLY A 252 11.66 -16.46 6.59
CA GLY A 252 13.12 -16.47 6.73
C GLY A 252 13.62 -17.81 7.27
N GLY A 253 14.77 -18.27 6.78
CA GLY A 253 15.39 -19.52 7.22
C GLY A 253 15.12 -20.73 6.33
N ASP A 254 14.31 -20.61 5.27
CA ASP A 254 14.20 -21.69 4.28
C ASP A 254 15.52 -21.88 3.50
N ARG A 255 16.02 -23.11 3.48
CA ARG A 255 17.30 -23.45 2.85
C ARG A 255 17.24 -23.42 1.33
N GLY A 256 16.10 -23.74 0.72
CA GLY A 256 15.91 -23.74 -0.73
C GLY A 256 15.89 -22.31 -1.29
N VAL A 257 15.12 -21.43 -0.66
CA VAL A 257 15.10 -19.99 -0.94
C VAL A 257 16.48 -19.36 -0.73
N ALA A 258 17.17 -19.71 0.37
CA ALA A 258 18.51 -19.20 0.63
C ALA A 258 19.54 -19.62 -0.44
N LEU A 259 19.49 -20.87 -0.91
CA LEU A 259 20.32 -21.32 -2.04
C LEU A 259 19.98 -20.56 -3.33
N GLY A 260 18.69 -20.33 -3.61
CA GLY A 260 18.21 -19.55 -4.75
C GLY A 260 18.73 -18.11 -4.76
N ILE A 261 18.62 -17.39 -3.63
CA ILE A 261 19.13 -16.01 -3.48
C ILE A 261 20.64 -15.95 -3.75
N VAL A 262 21.41 -16.88 -3.17
CA VAL A 262 22.88 -16.90 -3.36
C VAL A 262 23.23 -17.22 -4.81
N ALA A 263 22.64 -18.26 -5.41
CA ALA A 263 22.90 -18.62 -6.80
C ALA A 263 22.56 -17.48 -7.79
N VAL A 264 21.43 -16.79 -7.58
CA VAL A 264 21.03 -15.67 -8.44
C VAL A 264 21.92 -14.44 -8.23
N THR A 265 22.34 -14.13 -7.00
CA THR A 265 23.25 -13.00 -6.72
C THR A 265 24.73 -13.29 -6.95
N ASP A 266 25.11 -14.56 -7.15
CA ASP A 266 26.43 -14.94 -7.69
C ASP A 266 26.48 -14.77 -9.21
N ALA A 267 25.36 -14.99 -9.91
CA ALA A 267 25.25 -14.85 -11.37
C ALA A 267 24.93 -13.41 -11.85
N ASP A 268 24.04 -12.69 -11.15
CA ASP A 268 23.65 -11.31 -11.45
C ASP A 268 24.37 -10.32 -10.52
N SER A 269 25.00 -9.30 -11.10
CA SER A 269 25.80 -8.30 -10.38
C SER A 269 24.97 -7.23 -9.65
N ARG A 270 23.67 -7.48 -9.42
CA ARG A 270 22.77 -6.56 -8.74
C ARG A 270 23.14 -6.40 -7.25
N LYS A 271 23.78 -5.28 -6.93
CA LYS A 271 24.31 -4.95 -5.59
C LYS A 271 23.56 -3.79 -4.94
N ASP A 272 22.25 -3.70 -5.13
CA ASP A 272 21.43 -2.79 -4.33
C ASP A 272 21.36 -3.27 -2.87
N ALA A 273 20.99 -2.37 -1.96
CA ALA A 273 21.04 -2.62 -0.52
C ALA A 273 20.11 -3.77 -0.10
N VAL A 274 18.96 -3.93 -0.77
CA VAL A 274 17.96 -4.97 -0.47
C VAL A 274 18.47 -6.34 -0.92
N SER A 275 19.05 -6.42 -2.11
CA SER A 275 19.66 -7.64 -2.66
C SER A 275 20.85 -8.11 -1.82
N LEU A 276 21.69 -7.17 -1.35
CA LEU A 276 22.80 -7.46 -0.44
C LEU A 276 22.33 -7.90 0.95
N ALA A 277 21.29 -7.29 1.50
CA ALA A 277 20.69 -7.70 2.77
C ALA A 277 20.07 -9.10 2.66
N ALA A 278 19.32 -9.37 1.58
CA ALA A 278 18.73 -10.68 1.31
C ALA A 278 19.80 -11.76 1.12
N ARG A 279 20.88 -11.48 0.37
CA ARG A 279 22.05 -12.36 0.24
C ARG A 279 22.69 -12.63 1.61
N GLY A 280 22.84 -11.60 2.44
CA GLY A 280 23.33 -11.72 3.81
C GLY A 280 22.47 -12.64 4.70
N SER A 281 21.15 -12.44 4.68
CA SER A 281 20.17 -13.29 5.35
C SER A 281 20.21 -14.74 4.84
N ALA A 282 20.32 -14.94 3.53
CA ALA A 282 20.46 -16.25 2.92
C ALA A 282 21.75 -16.95 3.37
N LEU A 283 22.88 -16.25 3.35
CA LEU A 283 24.17 -16.80 3.80
C LEU A 283 24.15 -17.15 5.31
N LEU A 284 23.43 -16.39 6.15
CA LEU A 284 23.17 -16.78 7.55
C LEU A 284 22.42 -18.12 7.65
N THR A 285 21.34 -18.29 6.89
CA THR A 285 20.56 -19.54 6.81
C THR A 285 21.41 -20.72 6.32
N LEU A 286 22.36 -20.48 5.43
CA LEU A 286 23.27 -21.50 4.91
C LEU A 286 24.46 -21.82 5.84
N GLY A 287 24.65 -21.07 6.93
CA GLY A 287 25.78 -21.25 7.83
C GLY A 287 27.09 -20.64 7.33
N ARG A 288 27.04 -19.61 6.47
CA ARG A 288 28.19 -18.90 5.85
C ARG A 288 28.35 -17.50 6.46
N GLY A 289 28.68 -17.43 7.74
CA GLY A 289 28.74 -16.24 8.58
C GLY A 289 29.73 -15.17 8.12
N ARG A 290 30.96 -15.53 7.71
CA ARG A 290 31.94 -14.55 7.19
C ARG A 290 31.43 -13.83 5.95
N GLU A 291 30.85 -14.56 5.00
CA GLU A 291 30.33 -14.00 3.75
C GLU A 291 29.04 -13.21 3.99
N ALA A 292 28.16 -13.71 4.88
CA ALA A 292 26.99 -12.96 5.34
C ALA A 292 27.39 -11.60 5.92
N LEU A 293 28.41 -11.57 6.79
CA LEU A 293 28.88 -10.34 7.41
C LEU A 293 29.42 -9.35 6.38
N ALA A 294 30.10 -9.81 5.32
CA ALA A 294 30.57 -8.96 4.24
C ALA A 294 29.40 -8.34 3.45
N ALA A 295 28.42 -9.14 3.04
CA ALA A 295 27.24 -8.67 2.30
C ALA A 295 26.39 -7.69 3.14
N LEU A 296 26.14 -8.01 4.41
CA LEU A 296 25.35 -7.17 5.32
C LEU A 296 26.02 -5.83 5.63
N LYS A 297 27.36 -5.80 5.74
CA LYS A 297 28.11 -4.52 5.88
C LYS A 297 27.98 -3.66 4.63
N GLN A 298 28.03 -4.25 3.43
CA GLN A 298 27.81 -3.49 2.19
C GLN A 298 26.37 -2.95 2.11
N ALA A 299 25.37 -3.77 2.45
CA ALA A 299 23.99 -3.30 2.58
C ALA A 299 23.87 -2.12 3.57
N GLN A 300 24.57 -2.18 4.70
CA GLN A 300 24.58 -1.11 5.70
C GLN A 300 25.19 0.19 5.18
N THR A 301 26.24 0.13 4.34
CA THR A 301 26.81 1.34 3.72
C THR A 301 25.88 2.01 2.71
N LEU A 302 25.00 1.23 2.05
CA LEU A 302 24.07 1.75 1.05
C LEU A 302 22.74 2.23 1.66
N ALA A 303 22.21 1.52 2.66
CA ALA A 303 20.97 1.87 3.34
C ALA A 303 21.02 1.49 4.84
N PRO A 304 21.54 2.38 5.71
CA PRO A 304 21.65 2.12 7.15
C PRO A 304 20.30 1.90 7.87
N SER A 305 19.20 2.32 7.25
CA SER A 305 17.83 2.27 7.78
C SER A 305 17.05 1.00 7.41
N LEU A 306 17.66 0.04 6.71
CA LEU A 306 16.97 -1.22 6.40
C LEU A 306 16.56 -1.98 7.67
N PRO A 307 15.35 -2.57 7.70
CA PRO A 307 14.87 -3.34 8.85
C PRO A 307 15.78 -4.54 9.13
N ASP A 308 15.84 -4.95 10.40
CA ASP A 308 16.60 -6.08 10.94
C ASP A 308 18.11 -6.13 10.68
N LEU A 309 18.67 -5.21 9.89
CA LEU A 309 20.03 -5.27 9.41
C LEU A 309 21.07 -5.31 10.55
N LYS A 310 20.87 -4.51 11.61
CA LYS A 310 21.73 -4.54 12.82
C LYS A 310 21.71 -5.91 13.51
N ALA A 311 20.55 -6.54 13.63
CA ALA A 311 20.40 -7.86 14.25
C ALA A 311 21.01 -8.96 13.37
N GLN A 312 20.85 -8.88 12.05
CA GLN A 312 21.49 -9.80 11.11
C GLN A 312 23.02 -9.66 11.15
N ILE A 313 23.57 -8.45 11.23
CA ILE A 313 25.01 -8.22 11.38
C ILE A 313 25.55 -8.85 12.68
N ALA A 314 24.87 -8.67 13.81
CA ALA A 314 25.29 -9.26 15.09
C ALA A 314 25.27 -10.81 15.04
N ARG A 315 24.25 -11.41 14.40
CA ARG A 315 24.19 -12.86 14.13
C ARG A 315 25.35 -13.30 13.23
N ALA A 316 25.68 -12.54 12.19
CA ALA A 316 26.76 -12.85 11.26
C ALA A 316 28.14 -12.76 11.92
N GLN A 317 28.38 -11.76 12.77
CA GLN A 317 29.59 -11.66 13.60
C GLN A 317 29.74 -12.88 14.52
N THR A 318 28.66 -13.28 15.20
CA THR A 318 28.66 -14.44 16.12
C THR A 318 28.97 -15.74 15.36
N LEU A 319 28.40 -15.92 14.17
CA LEU A 319 28.63 -17.11 13.34
C LEU A 319 30.06 -17.12 12.74
N ALA A 320 30.53 -15.99 12.20
CA ALA A 320 31.88 -15.83 11.68
C ALA A 320 32.96 -16.08 12.76
N GLY A 321 32.69 -15.68 14.01
CA GLY A 321 33.55 -15.96 15.16
C GLY A 321 33.69 -17.46 15.45
N LYS A 322 32.57 -18.21 15.36
CA LYS A 322 32.58 -19.67 15.48
C LYS A 322 33.32 -20.35 14.32
N GLU A 323 33.21 -19.82 13.10
CA GLU A 323 33.99 -20.29 11.95
C GLU A 323 35.50 -20.02 12.07
N SER A 324 35.92 -19.04 12.88
CA SER A 324 37.35 -18.75 13.15
C SER A 324 37.93 -19.48 14.36
N ALA A 325 37.11 -20.10 15.20
CA ALA A 325 37.62 -21.00 16.22
C ALA A 325 38.21 -22.23 15.53
N PRO A 326 39.50 -22.57 15.73
CA PRO A 326 40.01 -23.85 15.24
C PRO A 326 39.19 -24.95 15.89
N ALA A 327 38.74 -25.92 15.10
CA ALA A 327 38.17 -27.15 15.65
C ALA A 327 39.21 -27.72 16.61
N SER A 328 38.89 -27.75 17.91
CA SER A 328 39.81 -28.22 18.93
C SER A 328 40.06 -29.70 18.67
N VAL A 329 41.17 -30.00 18.01
CA VAL A 329 41.68 -31.36 17.89
C VAL A 329 41.90 -31.82 19.32
N GLY A 330 40.98 -32.63 19.82
CA GLY A 330 41.13 -33.26 21.12
C GLY A 330 42.42 -34.05 21.10
N ALA A 331 43.43 -33.56 21.81
CA ALA A 331 44.73 -34.19 21.90
C ALA A 331 44.59 -35.50 22.69
N VAL A 332 44.17 -36.56 22.01
CA VAL A 332 44.31 -37.92 22.51
C VAL A 332 45.81 -38.21 22.50
N ALA A 333 46.43 -38.03 23.66
CA ALA A 333 47.83 -38.32 23.87
C ALA A 333 48.14 -39.76 23.43
N GLY A 334 49.20 -39.93 22.64
CA GLY A 334 49.57 -41.23 22.08
C GLY A 334 49.93 -42.24 23.17
N ALA A 335 49.14 -43.31 23.27
CA ALA A 335 49.58 -44.54 23.92
C ALA A 335 50.44 -45.35 22.91
N PRO A 336 51.55 -45.99 23.33
CA PRO A 336 52.39 -46.76 22.41
C PRO A 336 51.66 -48.00 21.88
N VAL A 337 51.82 -48.27 20.58
CA VAL A 337 51.31 -49.49 19.94
C VAL A 337 52.17 -50.70 20.36
N PRO A 338 51.60 -51.77 20.94
CA PRO A 338 52.30 -53.03 21.08
C PRO A 338 52.29 -53.80 19.74
N VAL A 339 53.46 -54.25 19.31
CA VAL A 339 53.60 -55.14 18.14
C VAL A 339 53.12 -56.53 18.52
N ALA A 340 52.07 -57.03 17.86
CA ALA A 340 51.63 -58.41 17.98
C ALA A 340 51.26 -58.96 16.59
N SER A 341 52.17 -59.74 16.01
CA SER A 341 51.91 -60.53 14.81
C SER A 341 50.89 -61.63 15.12
N ASN A 342 49.85 -61.77 14.30
CA ASN A 342 49.40 -63.07 13.78
C ASN A 342 48.30 -62.91 12.72
N VAL A 343 48.45 -63.67 11.62
CA VAL A 343 47.48 -63.82 10.53
C VAL A 343 46.72 -65.13 10.77
N PRO A 344 45.39 -65.14 10.56
CA PRO A 344 44.83 -66.19 9.71
C PRO A 344 43.93 -65.67 8.58
N THR A 345 44.00 -66.39 7.48
CA THR A 345 43.44 -66.19 6.14
C THR A 345 41.90 -66.31 5.99
N SER A 346 41.33 -65.39 5.19
CA SER A 346 40.34 -65.66 4.10
C SER A 346 38.91 -66.16 4.42
N PRO A 347 37.94 -66.12 3.47
CA PRO A 347 37.95 -65.53 2.11
C PRO A 347 36.79 -64.56 1.76
N GLY A 348 37.16 -63.55 0.96
CA GLY A 348 36.45 -62.94 -0.19
C GLY A 348 34.91 -62.94 -0.35
N ARG A 349 34.38 -61.73 -0.61
CA ARG A 349 33.45 -61.48 -1.73
C ARG A 349 33.86 -60.20 -2.48
N ARG A 350 34.18 -60.32 -3.77
CA ARG A 350 34.22 -59.19 -4.70
C ARG A 350 32.88 -59.15 -5.42
N TYR A 351 32.18 -58.02 -5.38
CA TYR A 351 31.13 -57.74 -6.35
C TYR A 351 31.76 -56.97 -7.53
N SER A 352 31.64 -57.55 -8.72
CA SER A 352 32.12 -56.95 -9.96
C SER A 352 30.95 -56.28 -10.65
N ASN A 353 31.06 -54.98 -10.93
CA ASN A 353 30.08 -54.26 -11.73
C ASN A 353 30.53 -54.29 -13.20
N VAL A 354 30.01 -55.26 -13.95
CA VAL A 354 30.05 -55.25 -15.42
C VAL A 354 28.67 -54.84 -15.92
N ALA A 355 28.61 -53.80 -16.76
CA ALA A 355 27.37 -53.37 -17.39
C ALA A 355 27.16 -54.13 -18.71
N GLU A 356 25.98 -54.71 -18.90
CA GLU A 356 25.55 -55.24 -20.20
C GLU A 356 24.81 -54.17 -21.02
N PRO A 357 25.09 -54.04 -22.33
CA PRO A 357 24.38 -53.11 -23.19
C PRO A 357 23.20 -53.75 -23.93
N GLY A 358 22.01 -53.17 -23.72
CA GLY A 358 20.97 -53.05 -24.74
C GLY A 358 20.00 -54.22 -24.96
N ARG A 359 18.71 -53.88 -25.02
CA ARG A 359 17.78 -54.45 -26.00
C ARG A 359 16.66 -53.47 -26.33
N SER A 360 16.56 -53.15 -27.62
CA SER A 360 15.42 -52.50 -28.25
C SER A 360 14.30 -53.51 -28.49
N HIS A 361 13.05 -53.11 -28.26
CA HIS A 361 11.89 -53.44 -29.10
C HIS A 361 10.83 -52.36 -28.94
#